data_AF-A0A926EH09-F1
#
_entry.id   AF-A0A926EH09-F1
#
_cell.length_a   1.000
_cell.length_b   1.000
_cell.length_c   1.000
_cell.angle_alpha   90.00
_cell.angle_beta   90.00
_cell.angle_gamma   90.00
#
_symmetry.space_group_name_H-M   'P 1'
#
loop_
_entity.id
_entity.type
_entity.pdbx_description
1 polymer ?
#
loop_
_entity_poly.entity_id
_entity_poly.type
_entity_poly.pdbx_seq_one_letter_code
_entity_poly.pdbx_strand_id
1 'polypeptide(L)'
;MDEKKIILMSKLAIEEKTYLKNDEKITSYYPEDYVYMNNFKTRCLVVLLVGIGCIGHIFMRIRLGLTFPTTVQEVFSDYIIPYGGTVILVAWIYTILSTCVYKKRYTQANKRISNYRKTLRELEEYEVDKSKGGNGVCN
;
A
#
# COMPACT_ATOMS: atom_id res chain seq x y z
N MET A 1 -42.08 6.96 -5.84
CA MET A 1 -40.70 6.86 -5.34
C MET A 1 -39.84 6.44 -6.52
N ASP A 2 -38.84 7.22 -6.93
CA ASP A 2 -38.02 6.84 -8.10
C ASP A 2 -37.08 5.69 -7.75
N GLU A 3 -37.32 4.53 -8.35
CA GLU A 3 -36.52 3.33 -8.17
C GLU A 3 -35.04 3.57 -8.47
N LYS A 4 -34.74 4.34 -9.54
CA LYS A 4 -33.38 4.73 -9.92
C LYS A 4 -32.65 5.50 -8.81
N LYS A 5 -33.34 6.41 -8.12
CA LYS A 5 -32.77 7.20 -7.01
C LYS A 5 -32.42 6.28 -5.83
N ILE A 6 -33.32 5.37 -5.48
CA ILE A 6 -33.13 4.44 -4.35
C ILE A 6 -31.94 3.52 -4.61
N ILE A 7 -31.81 3.01 -5.84
CA ILE A 7 -30.69 2.17 -6.26
C ILE A 7 -29.36 2.93 -6.12
N LEU A 8 -29.30 4.18 -6.61
CA LEU A 8 -28.09 4.98 -6.60
C LEU A 8 -27.67 5.36 -5.16
N MET A 9 -28.62 5.80 -4.34
CA MET A 9 -28.41 6.08 -2.91
C MET A 9 -27.92 4.84 -2.14
N SER A 10 -28.53 3.68 -2.39
CA SER A 10 -28.15 2.43 -1.73
C SER A 10 -26.73 2.00 -2.11
N LYS A 11 -26.37 2.12 -3.40
CA LYS A 11 -25.02 1.82 -3.89
C LYS A 11 -23.97 2.72 -3.25
N LEU A 12 -24.22 4.03 -3.20
CA LEU A 12 -23.32 4.99 -2.55
C LEU A 12 -23.14 4.69 -1.06
N ALA A 13 -24.24 4.40 -0.34
CA ALA A 13 -24.19 4.06 1.09
C ALA A 13 -23.37 2.79 1.38
N ILE A 14 -23.46 1.77 0.52
CA ILE A 14 -22.67 0.54 0.64
C ILE A 14 -21.18 0.83 0.41
N GLU A 15 -20.85 1.59 -0.64
CA GLU A 15 -19.46 1.97 -0.96
C GLU A 15 -18.84 2.83 0.14
N GLU A 16 -19.59 3.78 0.69
CA GLU A 16 -19.19 4.65 1.80
C GLU A 16 -18.81 3.84 3.05
N LYS A 17 -19.70 2.92 3.45
CA LYS A 17 -19.50 2.10 4.65
C LYS A 17 -18.35 1.10 4.51
N THR A 18 -18.12 0.59 3.30
CA THR A 18 -17.21 -0.54 3.08
C THR A 18 -15.79 -0.09 2.70
N TYR A 19 -15.64 0.87 1.79
CA TYR A 19 -14.35 1.17 1.16
C TYR A 19 -13.91 2.63 1.31
N LEU A 20 -14.86 3.58 1.35
CA LEU A 20 -14.55 5.01 1.23
C LEU A 20 -13.61 5.51 2.32
N LYS A 21 -13.85 5.17 3.61
CA LYS A 21 -12.96 5.59 4.71
C LYS A 21 -11.50 5.16 4.54
N ASN A 22 -11.29 3.92 4.07
CA ASN A 22 -9.94 3.40 3.88
C ASN A 22 -9.28 3.95 2.62
N ASP A 23 -10.03 4.04 1.53
CA ASP A 23 -9.53 4.58 0.28
C ASP A 23 -9.20 6.07 0.41
N GLU A 24 -10.04 6.84 1.11
CA GLU A 24 -9.83 8.27 1.34
C GLU A 24 -8.56 8.52 2.17
N LYS A 25 -8.32 7.69 3.20
CA LYS A 25 -7.07 7.70 3.96
C LYS A 25 -5.84 7.32 3.13
N ILE A 26 -5.99 6.52 2.09
CA ILE A 26 -4.88 6.18 1.17
C ILE A 26 -4.64 7.34 0.21
N THR A 27 -5.70 7.90 -0.38
CA THR A 27 -5.62 8.98 -1.37
C THR A 27 -5.40 10.37 -0.77
N SER A 28 -5.58 10.54 0.53
CA SER A 28 -5.27 11.80 1.23
C SER A 28 -3.78 12.12 1.17
N TYR A 29 -2.93 11.11 0.96
CA TYR A 29 -1.51 11.27 0.73
C TYR A 29 -1.21 11.31 -0.77
N TYR A 30 -0.15 12.02 -1.15
CA TYR A 30 0.41 11.90 -2.49
C TYR A 30 0.82 10.44 -2.76
N PRO A 31 0.64 9.93 -3.99
CA PRO A 31 0.96 8.54 -4.33
C PRO A 31 2.42 8.20 -4.01
N GLU A 32 3.33 9.15 -4.22
CA GLU A 32 4.76 8.97 -3.96
C GLU A 32 5.05 8.88 -2.47
N ASP A 33 4.47 9.78 -1.66
CA ASP A 33 4.63 9.79 -0.20
C ASP A 33 4.07 8.52 0.45
N TYR A 34 2.89 8.07 0.00
CA TYR A 34 2.27 6.83 0.49
C TYR A 34 3.14 5.61 0.19
N VAL A 35 3.66 5.52 -1.04
CA VAL A 35 4.53 4.42 -1.46
C VAL A 35 5.85 4.48 -0.69
N TYR A 36 6.44 5.68 -0.53
CA TYR A 36 7.71 5.87 0.17
C TYR A 36 7.62 5.47 1.64
N MET A 37 6.59 5.93 2.36
CA MET A 37 6.44 5.66 3.78
C MET A 37 6.19 4.17 4.07
N ASN A 38 5.37 3.51 3.24
CA ASN A 38 5.17 2.08 3.37
C ASN A 38 6.42 1.28 2.96
N ASN A 39 7.13 1.68 1.89
CA ASN A 39 8.40 1.07 1.52
C ASN A 39 9.42 1.16 2.64
N PHE A 40 9.54 2.33 3.27
CA PHE A 40 10.51 2.55 4.34
C PHE A 40 10.23 1.61 5.51
N LYS A 41 8.96 1.52 5.93
CA LYS A 41 8.55 0.61 7.00
C LYS A 41 8.84 -0.85 6.66
N THR A 42 8.51 -1.30 5.45
CA THR A 42 8.79 -2.68 5.04
C THR A 42 10.29 -2.95 4.89
N ARG A 43 11.06 -1.99 4.38
CA ARG A 43 12.52 -2.10 4.22
C ARG A 43 13.20 -2.24 5.58
N CYS A 44 12.83 -1.41 6.55
CA CYS A 44 13.34 -1.52 7.92
C CYS A 44 13.04 -2.89 8.53
N LEU A 45 11.82 -3.40 8.33
CA LEU A 45 11.42 -4.70 8.87
C LEU A 45 12.19 -5.86 8.23
N VAL A 46 12.35 -5.85 6.91
CA VAL A 46 13.13 -6.87 6.18
C VAL A 46 14.60 -6.84 6.61
N VAL A 47 15.21 -5.66 6.69
CA VAL A 47 16.61 -5.52 7.15
C VAL A 47 16.77 -6.04 8.58
N LEU A 48 15.82 -5.74 9.48
CA LEU A 48 15.84 -6.26 10.85
C LEU A 48 15.74 -7.78 10.90
N LEU A 49 14.78 -8.38 10.19
CA LEU A 49 14.59 -9.83 10.20
C LEU A 49 15.80 -10.58 9.61
N VAL A 50 16.31 -10.11 8.47
CA VAL A 50 17.50 -10.71 7.87
C VAL A 50 18.72 -10.50 8.76
N GLY A 51 18.88 -9.33 9.37
CA GLY A 51 19.96 -9.05 10.32
C GLY A 51 19.95 -9.97 11.53
N ILE A 52 18.77 -10.20 12.13
CA ILE A 52 18.60 -11.16 13.23
C ILE A 52 18.93 -12.57 12.78
N GLY A 53 18.49 -12.99 11.58
CA GLY A 53 18.80 -14.29 11.01
C GLY A 53 20.32 -14.48 10.80
N CYS A 54 21.00 -13.46 10.27
CA CYS A 54 22.46 -13.46 10.11
C CYS A 54 23.17 -13.58 11.45
N ILE A 55 22.78 -12.80 12.45
CA ILE A 55 23.37 -12.85 13.81
C ILE A 55 23.15 -14.24 14.44
N GLY A 56 21.93 -14.79 14.35
CA GLY A 56 21.61 -16.11 14.86
C GLY A 56 22.42 -17.22 14.20
N HIS A 57 22.62 -17.13 12.89
CA HIS A 57 23.44 -18.08 12.15
C HIS A 57 24.93 -17.98 12.52
N ILE A 58 25.46 -16.77 12.74
CA ILE A 58 26.82 -16.58 13.28
C ILE A 58 26.95 -17.21 14.67
N PHE A 59 25.96 -16.98 15.54
CA PHE A 59 25.94 -17.59 16.88
C PHE A 59 25.93 -19.12 16.86
N MET A 60 25.15 -19.72 15.95
CA MET A 60 25.17 -21.18 15.74
C MET A 60 26.54 -21.68 15.27
N ARG A 61 27.17 -20.99 14.32
CA ARG A 61 28.50 -21.35 13.82
C ARG A 61 29.56 -21.31 14.92
N ILE A 62 29.53 -20.28 15.77
CA ILE A 62 30.41 -20.18 16.94
C ILE A 62 30.20 -21.38 17.87
N ARG A 63 28.95 -21.77 18.14
CA ARG A 63 28.61 -22.91 19.00
C ARG A 63 29.08 -24.26 18.43
N LEU A 64 29.14 -24.39 17.10
CA LEU A 64 29.61 -25.59 16.40
C LEU A 64 31.14 -25.68 16.28
N GLY A 65 31.89 -24.75 16.89
CA GLY A 65 33.33 -24.81 16.96
C GLY A 65 34.04 -24.18 15.76
N LEU A 66 33.40 -23.26 15.03
CA LEU A 66 34.12 -22.47 14.03
C LEU A 66 35.28 -21.71 14.68
N THR A 67 36.46 -21.82 14.06
CA THR A 67 37.63 -21.00 14.36
C THR A 67 37.26 -19.53 14.22
N PHE A 68 37.45 -18.77 15.30
CA PHE A 68 37.34 -17.32 15.24
C PHE A 68 38.33 -16.80 14.19
N PRO A 69 37.87 -15.99 13.23
CA PRO A 69 38.78 -15.36 12.28
C PRO A 69 39.81 -14.55 13.07
N THR A 70 41.08 -14.88 12.88
CA THR A 70 42.20 -14.24 13.58
C THR A 70 42.56 -12.90 12.96
N THR A 71 42.16 -12.69 11.70
CA THR A 71 42.48 -11.47 10.94
C THR A 71 41.21 -10.74 10.53
N VAL A 72 41.25 -9.41 10.53
CA VAL A 72 40.15 -8.56 10.03
C VAL A 72 39.72 -8.90 8.60
N GLN A 73 40.65 -9.33 7.73
CA GLN A 73 40.35 -9.72 6.35
C GLN A 73 39.50 -11.00 6.27
N GLU A 74 39.72 -11.97 7.14
CA GLU A 74 38.92 -13.20 7.20
C GLU A 74 37.49 -12.89 7.66
N VAL A 75 37.33 -11.99 8.64
CA VAL A 75 36.00 -11.49 9.05
C VAL A 75 35.25 -10.88 7.87
N PHE A 76 35.93 -10.04 7.09
CA PHE A 76 35.31 -9.36 5.96
C PHE A 76 34.94 -10.34 4.83
N SER A 77 35.85 -11.25 4.49
CA SER A 77 35.67 -12.25 3.42
C SER A 77 34.59 -13.27 3.77
N ASP A 78 34.64 -13.86 4.96
CA ASP A 78 33.81 -15.02 5.29
C ASP A 78 32.43 -14.63 5.83
N TYR A 79 32.30 -13.42 6.35
CA TYR A 79 31.05 -12.95 6.97
C TYR A 79 30.49 -11.71 6.25
N ILE A 80 31.23 -10.61 6.21
CA ILE A 80 30.64 -9.33 5.79
C ILE A 80 30.23 -9.33 4.31
N ILE A 81 31.08 -9.85 3.42
CA ILE A 81 30.80 -9.90 1.98
C ILE A 81 29.60 -10.80 1.65
N PRO A 82 29.54 -12.09 2.07
CA PRO A 82 28.42 -12.97 1.73
C PRO A 82 27.11 -12.53 2.40
N TYR A 83 27.11 -12.20 3.70
CA TYR A 83 25.88 -11.78 4.38
C TYR A 83 25.44 -10.38 3.92
N GLY A 84 26.37 -9.43 3.78
CA GLY A 84 26.06 -8.09 3.28
C GLY A 84 25.48 -8.10 1.88
N GLY A 85 26.07 -8.88 0.97
CA GLY A 85 25.58 -9.07 -0.39
C GLY A 85 24.15 -9.63 -0.42
N THR A 86 23.88 -10.66 0.38
CA THR A 86 22.53 -11.26 0.47
C THR A 86 21.49 -10.29 1.03
N VAL A 87 21.82 -9.53 2.09
CA VAL A 87 20.93 -8.53 2.69
C VAL A 87 20.58 -7.45 1.67
N ILE A 88 21.58 -6.91 0.96
CA ILE A 88 21.38 -5.85 -0.03
C ILE A 88 20.53 -6.36 -1.19
N LEU A 89 20.80 -7.56 -1.70
CA LEU A 89 20.07 -8.15 -2.82
C LEU A 89 18.60 -8.38 -2.44
N VAL A 90 18.34 -8.98 -1.27
CA VAL A 90 16.98 -9.21 -0.77
C VAL A 90 16.25 -7.88 -0.56
N ALA A 91 16.90 -6.88 0.03
CA ALA A 91 16.32 -5.55 0.23
C ALA A 91 15.97 -4.87 -1.12
N TRP A 92 16.83 -5.01 -2.13
CA TRP A 92 16.60 -4.46 -3.47
C TRP A 92 15.38 -5.08 -4.15
N ILE A 93 15.32 -6.42 -4.21
CA ILE A 93 14.17 -7.13 -4.80
C ILE A 93 12.88 -6.76 -4.09
N TYR A 94 12.90 -6.74 -2.74
CA TYR A 94 11.73 -6.41 -1.96
C TYR A 94 11.28 -4.97 -2.20
N THR A 95 12.22 -4.02 -2.33
CA THR A 95 11.92 -2.61 -2.62
C THR A 95 11.19 -2.45 -3.96
N ILE A 96 11.61 -3.17 -5.00
CA ILE A 96 10.95 -3.12 -6.31
C ILE A 96 9.53 -3.70 -6.21
N LEU A 97 9.40 -4.86 -5.57
CA LEU A 97 8.11 -5.54 -5.40
C LEU A 97 7.12 -4.70 -4.59
N SER A 98 7.55 -4.15 -3.45
CA SER A 98 6.70 -3.34 -2.58
C SER A 98 6.26 -2.05 -3.29
N THR A 99 7.16 -1.39 -4.02
CA THR A 99 6.84 -0.20 -4.83
C THR A 99 5.72 -0.52 -5.83
N CYS A 100 5.83 -1.64 -6.54
CA CYS A 100 4.83 -2.07 -7.52
C CYS A 100 3.47 -2.35 -6.85
N VAL A 101 3.46 -3.08 -5.74
CA VAL A 101 2.24 -3.45 -5.01
C VAL A 101 1.54 -2.23 -4.43
N TYR A 102 2.28 -1.34 -3.76
CA TYR A 102 1.69 -0.14 -3.14
C TYR A 102 1.21 0.86 -4.18
N LYS A 103 1.94 1.03 -5.29
CA LYS A 103 1.48 1.86 -6.42
C LYS A 103 0.18 1.32 -7.01
N LYS A 104 0.11 0.00 -7.25
CA LYS A 104 -1.11 -0.64 -7.77
C LYS A 104 -2.30 -0.48 -6.81
N ARG A 105 -2.08 -0.64 -5.51
CA ARG A 105 -3.12 -0.39 -4.49
C ARG A 105 -3.61 1.04 -4.49
N TYR A 106 -2.70 2.02 -4.56
CA TYR A 106 -3.05 3.44 -4.62
C TYR A 106 -3.89 3.74 -5.87
N THR A 107 -3.46 3.29 -7.05
CA THR A 107 -4.21 3.51 -8.30
C THR A 107 -5.61 2.90 -8.26
N GLN A 108 -5.76 1.72 -7.65
CA GLN A 108 -7.07 1.10 -7.46
C GLN A 108 -7.96 1.89 -6.51
N ALA A 109 -7.43 2.35 -5.37
CA ALA A 109 -8.18 3.20 -4.42
C ALA A 109 -8.63 4.52 -5.08
N ASN A 110 -7.72 5.18 -5.81
CA ASN A 110 -8.05 6.41 -6.52
C ASN A 110 -9.12 6.21 -7.60
N LYS A 111 -9.08 5.07 -8.32
CA LYS A 111 -10.11 4.72 -9.31
C LYS A 111 -11.47 4.51 -8.64
N ARG A 112 -11.53 3.86 -7.47
CA ARG A 112 -12.78 3.67 -6.70
C ARG A 112 -13.38 5.00 -6.25
N ILE A 113 -12.57 5.89 -5.67
CA ILE A 113 -13.03 7.24 -5.27
C ILE A 113 -13.51 8.06 -6.47
N SER A 114 -12.77 8.02 -7.59
CA SER A 114 -13.20 8.70 -8.81
C SER A 114 -14.56 8.20 -9.29
N ASN A 115 -14.79 6.88 -9.25
CA ASN A 115 -16.07 6.29 -9.64
C ASN A 115 -17.21 6.66 -8.68
N TYR A 116 -16.94 6.67 -7.37
CA TYR A 116 -17.87 7.12 -6.35
C TYR A 116 -18.30 8.57 -6.60
N ARG A 117 -17.33 9.48 -6.81
CA ARG A 117 -17.60 10.90 -7.12
C ARG A 117 -18.41 11.09 -8.40
N LYS A 118 -18.15 10.31 -9.44
CA LYS A 118 -18.95 10.33 -10.68
C LYS A 118 -20.40 9.92 -10.41
N THR A 119 -20.60 8.81 -9.71
CA THR A 119 -21.92 8.29 -9.33
C THR A 119 -22.69 9.30 -8.48
N LEU A 120 -22.00 10.03 -7.61
CA LEU A 120 -22.59 11.07 -6.76
C LEU A 120 -23.02 12.29 -7.59
N ARG A 121 -22.24 12.70 -8.59
CA ARG A 121 -22.60 13.78 -9.51
C ARG A 121 -23.79 13.40 -10.40
N GLU A 122 -23.86 12.15 -10.86
CA GLU A 122 -25.03 11.65 -11.61
C GLU A 122 -26.31 11.69 -10.76
N LEU A 123 -26.21 11.44 -9.45
CA LEU A 123 -27.35 11.57 -8.52
C LEU A 123 -27.80 13.04 -8.41
N GLU A 124 -26.85 13.96 -8.22
CA GLU A 124 -27.14 15.41 -8.15
C GLU A 124 -27.78 15.93 -9.44
N GLU A 125 -27.23 15.57 -10.60
CA GLU A 125 -27.77 15.93 -11.91
C GLU A 125 -29.20 15.39 -12.08
N TYR A 126 -29.46 14.15 -11.67
CA TYR A 126 -30.81 13.56 -11.69
C TYR A 126 -31.80 14.30 -10.78
N GLU A 127 -31.37 14.76 -9.60
CA GLU A 127 -32.20 15.54 -8.69
C GLU A 127 -32.52 16.94 -9.25
N VAL A 128 -31.52 17.60 -9.85
CA VAL A 128 -31.70 18.90 -10.50
C VAL A 128 -32.65 18.81 -11.69
N ASP A 129 -32.48 17.81 -12.57
CA ASP A 129 -33.35 17.61 -13.73
C ASP A 129 -34.80 17.34 -13.32
N LYS A 130 -35.01 16.49 -12.31
CA LYS A 130 -36.33 16.23 -11.73
C LYS A 130 -36.97 17.50 -11.14
N SER A 131 -36.18 18.35 -10.47
CA SER A 131 -36.68 19.62 -9.91
C SER A 131 -37.10 20.62 -11.00
N LYS A 132 -36.39 20.66 -12.13
CA LYS A 132 -36.70 21.53 -13.28
C LYS A 132 -37.91 21.03 -14.06
N GLY A 133 -38.02 19.72 -14.28
CA GLY A 133 -39.19 19.10 -14.93
C GLY A 133 -40.48 19.19 -14.10
N GLY A 134 -40.37 19.26 -12.77
CA GLY A 134 -41.53 19.47 -11.89
C GLY A 134 -42.07 20.91 -11.88
N ASN A 135 -41.24 21.90 -12.18
CA ASN A 135 -41.63 23.33 -12.20
C ASN A 135 -42.37 23.76 -13.48
N GLY A 136 -42.52 22.87 -14.47
CA GLY A 136 -43.24 23.14 -15.72
C GLY A 136 -44.70 22.68 -15.75
N VAL A 137 -45.24 22.14 -14.63
CA VAL A 137 -46.62 21.59 -14.55
C VAL A 137 -47.58 22.53 -13.80
N CYS A 138 -47.11 23.68 -13.34
CA CYS A 138 -47.95 24.73 -12.74
C CYS A 138 -47.70 26.08 -13.41
N ASN A 139 -48.22 26.26 -14.63
CA ASN A 139 -48.66 27.54 -15.19
C ASN A 139 -49.69 27.28 -16.29
#